data_AF-A0A5B9Y743-F1
#
_entry.id   AF-A0A5B9Y743-F1
#
_cell.length_a   1.000
_cell.length_b   1.000
_cell.length_c   1.000
_cell.angle_alpha   90.00
_cell.angle_beta   90.00
_cell.angle_gamma   90.00
#
_symmetry.space_group_name_H-M   'P 1'
#
loop_
_entity.id
_entity.type
_entity.pdbx_description
1 polymer ?
#
loop_
_entity_poly.entity_id
_entity_poly.type
_entity_poly.pdbx_seq_one_letter_code
_entity_poly.pdbx_strand_id
1 'polypeptide(L)'
;MKITRKKLISLMMIFAMILTILVNSLLNLLNTSVNTKTLDNKLMSIVNPSREWPPIEKDFLNTWTTLEYYANLDTDKYTNEIQQIFIDNYTSLFEFYSKNPVEPGIAVDEQGVPSEKVSEVSKKVQQSDEIQYLIASTIKVQYIQANINYILGRNNLLSTGSEVLYYLKYFNAFTFFYYFKVFISQINTSVSYELNLNFYTYGGFVPINPDTGDANFSVEPENYEQNLNEGKYPTPKVAPNKILKDKVDELYNYVFIDKGPKND
;
A
#
# COMPACT_ATOMS: atom_id res chain seq x y z
N MET A 1 58.91 12.59 -28.95
CA MET A 1 57.91 12.12 -29.95
C MET A 1 56.93 13.25 -30.22
N LYS A 2 56.96 13.90 -31.40
CA LYS A 2 56.07 15.06 -31.69
C LYS A 2 54.66 14.55 -32.00
N ILE A 3 53.68 14.94 -31.19
CA ILE A 3 52.26 14.66 -31.46
C ILE A 3 51.87 15.53 -32.65
N THR A 4 51.45 14.90 -33.75
CA THR A 4 50.97 15.62 -34.92
C THR A 4 49.58 16.20 -34.64
N ARG A 5 49.25 17.34 -35.26
CA ARG A 5 47.95 18.02 -35.10
C ARG A 5 46.75 17.07 -35.29
N LYS A 6 46.87 16.10 -36.21
CA LYS A 6 45.86 15.05 -36.43
C LYS A 6 45.71 14.08 -35.24
N LYS A 7 46.81 13.69 -34.59
CA LYS A 7 46.78 12.85 -33.39
C LYS A 7 46.17 13.58 -32.21
N LEU A 8 46.45 14.88 -32.06
CA LEU A 8 45.84 15.72 -31.02
C LEU A 8 44.31 15.80 -31.17
N ILE A 9 43.82 16.07 -32.40
CA ILE A 9 42.39 16.14 -32.70
C ILE A 9 41.68 14.81 -32.43
N SER A 10 42.28 13.69 -32.85
CA SER A 10 41.73 12.36 -32.58
C SER A 10 41.64 12.07 -31.07
N LEU A 11 42.68 12.45 -30.31
CA LEU A 11 42.69 12.29 -28.85
C LEU A 11 41.60 13.13 -28.18
N MET A 12 41.38 14.37 -28.63
CA MET A 12 40.32 15.24 -28.12
C MET A 12 38.92 14.70 -28.43
N MET A 13 38.71 14.08 -29.60
CA MET A 13 37.43 13.45 -29.94
C MET A 13 37.16 12.21 -29.08
N ILE A 14 38.17 11.35 -28.87
CA ILE A 14 38.04 10.18 -27.99
C ILE A 14 37.76 10.63 -26.55
N PHE A 15 38.47 11.66 -26.07
CA PHE A 15 38.23 12.22 -24.74
C PHE A 15 36.82 12.78 -24.61
N ALA A 16 36.34 13.53 -25.61
CA ALA A 16 34.97 14.04 -25.63
C ALA A 16 33.94 12.91 -25.58
N MET A 17 34.13 11.85 -26.38
CA MET A 17 33.24 10.68 -26.40
C MET A 17 33.21 9.94 -25.05
N ILE A 18 34.36 9.74 -24.41
CA ILE A 18 34.44 9.13 -23.08
C ILE A 18 33.75 10.03 -22.05
N LEU A 19 33.95 11.35 -22.13
CA LEU A 19 33.32 12.31 -21.23
C LEU A 19 31.79 12.29 -21.37
N THR A 20 31.24 12.22 -22.58
CA THR A 20 29.78 12.11 -22.78
C THR A 20 29.23 10.80 -22.21
N ILE A 21 29.92 9.68 -22.37
CA ILE A 21 29.50 8.39 -21.81
C ILE A 21 29.50 8.44 -20.27
N LEU A 22 30.53 9.03 -19.66
CA LEU A 22 30.63 9.18 -18.21
C LEU A 22 29.54 10.11 -17.66
N VAL A 23 29.33 11.27 -18.30
CA VAL A 23 28.29 12.23 -17.89
C VAL A 23 26.89 11.62 -18.03
N ASN A 24 26.59 10.91 -19.12
CA ASN A 24 25.30 10.24 -19.29
C ASN A 24 25.10 9.09 -18.29
N SER A 25 26.15 8.32 -17.99
CA SER A 25 26.10 7.29 -16.95
C SER A 25 25.84 7.88 -15.56
N LEU A 26 26.51 9.00 -15.24
CA LEU A 26 26.33 9.72 -13.99
C LEU A 26 24.93 10.33 -13.88
N LEU A 27 24.43 10.95 -14.95
CA LEU A 27 23.06 11.49 -15.02
C LEU A 27 22.01 10.38 -14.87
N ASN A 28 22.22 9.21 -15.47
CA ASN A 28 21.35 8.06 -15.28
C ASN A 28 21.38 7.52 -13.84
N LEU A 29 22.55 7.47 -13.19
CA LEU A 29 22.69 7.06 -11.79
C LEU A 29 22.03 8.07 -10.83
N LEU A 30 22.19 9.38 -11.09
CA LEU A 30 21.55 10.42 -10.30
C LEU A 30 20.03 10.40 -10.49
N ASN A 31 19.55 10.27 -11.72
CA ASN A 31 18.12 10.18 -12.02
C ASN A 31 17.48 8.90 -11.44
N THR A 32 18.18 7.76 -11.43
CA THR A 32 17.66 6.53 -10.80
C THR A 32 17.64 6.62 -9.27
N SER A 33 18.61 7.31 -8.64
CA SER A 33 18.65 7.49 -7.18
C SER A 33 17.67 8.54 -6.65
N VAL A 34 17.27 9.52 -7.47
CA VAL A 34 16.32 10.58 -7.10
C VAL A 34 14.89 10.13 -7.43
N ASN A 35 14.67 9.45 -8.57
CA ASN A 35 13.34 8.97 -8.95
C ASN A 35 12.87 7.77 -8.13
N THR A 36 13.70 7.10 -7.33
CA THR A 36 13.26 5.99 -6.46
C THR A 36 12.91 6.41 -5.04
N LYS A 37 13.04 7.70 -4.69
CA LYS A 37 12.95 8.17 -3.29
C LYS A 37 11.69 8.93 -2.91
N THR A 38 10.82 9.30 -3.85
CA THR A 38 9.53 9.90 -3.50
C THR A 38 8.49 8.81 -3.26
N LEU A 39 7.61 9.02 -2.28
CA LEU A 39 6.47 8.15 -1.97
C LEU A 39 5.72 7.78 -3.27
N ASP A 40 5.38 8.77 -4.08
CA ASP A 40 4.68 8.63 -5.36
C ASP A 40 5.36 7.66 -6.31
N ASN A 41 6.67 7.76 -6.50
CA ASN A 41 7.38 6.88 -7.43
C ASN A 41 7.47 5.45 -6.91
N LYS A 42 7.63 5.28 -5.59
CA LYS A 42 7.60 3.95 -4.97
C LYS A 42 6.21 3.33 -5.07
N LEU A 43 5.14 4.09 -4.81
CA LEU A 43 3.77 3.66 -5.02
C LEU A 43 3.53 3.26 -6.47
N MET A 44 3.92 4.10 -7.43
CA MET A 44 3.80 3.81 -8.85
C MET A 44 4.52 2.52 -9.23
N SER A 45 5.74 2.30 -8.72
CA SER A 45 6.48 1.07 -9.01
C SER A 45 5.83 -0.20 -8.45
N ILE A 46 5.02 -0.09 -7.39
CA ILE A 46 4.28 -1.21 -6.81
C ILE A 46 3.04 -1.51 -7.64
N VAL A 47 2.19 -0.50 -7.91
CA VAL A 47 0.91 -0.71 -8.60
C VAL A 47 1.02 -0.83 -10.12
N ASN A 48 2.05 -0.21 -10.70
CA ASN A 48 2.35 -0.19 -12.12
C ASN A 48 3.83 -0.51 -12.33
N PRO A 49 4.22 -1.79 -12.20
CA PRO A 49 5.60 -2.19 -12.37
C PRO A 49 6.11 -1.80 -13.76
N SER A 50 7.39 -1.39 -13.83
CA SER A 50 8.03 -0.97 -15.09
C SER A 50 8.16 -2.09 -16.14
N ARG A 51 7.91 -3.33 -15.74
CA ARG A 51 7.68 -4.46 -16.64
C ARG A 51 6.18 -4.52 -16.89
N GLU A 52 5.77 -4.37 -18.14
CA GLU A 52 4.37 -4.51 -18.55
C GLU A 52 3.75 -5.78 -17.95
N TRP A 53 2.47 -5.69 -17.59
CA TRP A 53 1.74 -6.85 -17.09
C TRP A 53 1.71 -7.97 -18.14
N PRO A 54 1.79 -9.25 -17.72
CA PRO A 54 1.67 -10.35 -18.68
C PRO A 54 0.32 -10.32 -19.41
N PRO A 55 0.24 -10.87 -20.63
CA PRO A 55 -1.04 -11.02 -21.32
C PRO A 55 -2.08 -11.79 -20.48
N ILE A 56 -3.35 -11.43 -20.62
CA ILE A 56 -4.47 -12.03 -19.88
C ILE A 56 -4.97 -13.27 -20.64
N GLU A 57 -4.11 -14.28 -20.75
CA GLU A 57 -4.35 -15.50 -21.53
C GLU A 57 -3.92 -16.75 -20.74
N LYS A 58 -4.51 -17.91 -21.07
CA LYS A 58 -4.24 -19.18 -20.37
C LYS A 58 -2.76 -19.56 -20.32
N ASP A 59 -2.02 -19.28 -21.38
CA ASP A 59 -0.59 -19.62 -21.48
C ASP A 59 0.28 -18.86 -20.46
N PHE A 60 -0.21 -17.71 -19.97
CA PHE A 60 0.49 -16.90 -18.96
C PHE A 60 -0.04 -17.11 -17.54
N LEU A 61 -0.96 -18.05 -17.32
CA LEU A 61 -1.54 -18.31 -16.00
C LEU A 61 -0.45 -18.61 -14.96
N ASN A 62 0.56 -19.42 -15.31
CA ASN A 62 1.69 -19.71 -14.40
C ASN A 62 2.51 -18.45 -14.06
N THR A 63 2.68 -17.54 -15.01
CA THR A 63 3.35 -16.25 -14.78
C THR A 63 2.54 -15.40 -13.81
N TRP A 64 1.23 -15.29 -14.02
CA TRP A 64 0.34 -14.58 -13.10
C TRP A 64 0.34 -15.16 -11.69
N THR A 65 0.24 -16.49 -11.53
CA THR A 65 0.33 -17.16 -10.22
C THR A 65 1.69 -16.92 -9.55
N THR A 66 2.77 -16.89 -10.33
CA THR A 66 4.10 -16.55 -9.83
C THR A 66 4.17 -15.10 -9.34
N LEU A 67 3.57 -14.16 -10.07
CA LEU A 67 3.47 -12.77 -9.66
C LEU A 67 2.63 -12.62 -8.39
N GLU A 68 1.55 -13.38 -8.25
CA GLU A 68 0.73 -13.40 -7.03
C GLU A 68 1.56 -13.80 -5.80
N TYR A 69 2.36 -14.85 -5.92
CA TYR A 69 3.27 -15.28 -4.84
C TYR A 69 4.21 -14.14 -4.41
N TYR A 70 4.88 -13.48 -5.36
CA TYR A 70 5.79 -12.38 -5.03
C TYR A 70 5.07 -11.14 -4.48
N ALA A 71 3.87 -10.84 -4.97
CA ALA A 71 3.08 -9.71 -4.46
C ALA A 71 2.60 -9.96 -3.01
N ASN A 72 2.31 -11.21 -2.64
CA ASN A 72 2.04 -11.56 -1.25
C ASN A 72 3.28 -11.40 -0.35
N LEU A 73 4.48 -11.79 -0.83
CA LEU A 73 5.72 -11.53 -0.09
C LEU A 73 5.98 -10.04 0.14
N ASP A 74 5.66 -9.18 -0.84
CA ASP A 74 5.72 -7.72 -0.67
C ASP A 74 4.76 -7.23 0.43
N THR A 75 3.57 -7.83 0.52
CA THR A 75 2.56 -7.52 1.55
C THR A 75 3.07 -7.91 2.94
N ASP A 76 3.63 -9.10 3.10
CA ASP A 76 4.24 -9.56 4.35
C ASP A 76 5.43 -8.67 4.76
N LYS A 77 6.25 -8.26 3.80
CA LYS A 77 7.36 -7.33 4.04
C LYS A 77 6.87 -6.02 4.63
N TYR A 78 5.90 -5.33 4.00
CA TYR A 78 5.41 -4.05 4.51
C TYR A 78 4.68 -4.19 5.84
N THR A 79 3.99 -5.31 6.05
CA THR A 79 3.41 -5.68 7.35
C THR A 79 4.49 -5.72 8.44
N ASN A 80 5.63 -6.35 8.17
CA ASN A 80 6.75 -6.42 9.11
C ASN A 80 7.42 -5.05 9.32
N GLU A 81 7.55 -4.23 8.28
CA GLU A 81 8.09 -2.86 8.41
C GLU A 81 7.20 -2.00 9.33
N ILE A 82 5.87 -2.08 9.17
CA ILE A 82 4.88 -1.41 10.05
C ILE A 82 5.03 -1.89 11.50
N GLN A 83 5.17 -3.20 11.73
CA GLN A 83 5.41 -3.75 13.07
C GLN A 83 6.71 -3.20 13.68
N GLN A 84 7.78 -3.11 12.90
CA GLN A 84 9.06 -2.62 13.38
C GLN A 84 9.00 -1.14 13.79
N ILE A 85 8.28 -0.30 13.05
CA ILE A 85 8.05 1.11 13.43
C ILE A 85 7.39 1.19 14.81
N PHE A 86 6.40 0.33 15.07
CA PHE A 86 5.76 0.26 16.40
C PHE A 86 6.77 -0.16 17.46
N ILE A 87 7.51 -1.25 17.24
CA ILE A 87 8.53 -1.77 18.17
C ILE A 87 9.54 -0.69 18.54
N ASP A 88 10.11 -0.02 17.54
CA ASP A 88 11.16 0.96 17.74
C ASP A 88 10.68 2.15 18.58
N ASN A 89 9.47 2.65 18.29
CA ASN A 89 8.90 3.77 19.04
C ASN A 89 8.43 3.37 20.45
N TYR A 90 7.84 2.19 20.59
CA TYR A 90 7.31 1.73 21.88
C TYR A 90 8.42 1.33 22.86
N THR A 91 9.49 0.70 22.38
CA THR A 91 10.61 0.27 23.23
C THR A 91 11.21 1.45 24.02
N SER A 92 11.37 2.61 23.37
CA SER A 92 11.84 3.82 24.06
C SER A 92 10.89 4.30 25.15
N LEU A 93 9.56 4.22 24.94
CA LEU A 93 8.58 4.57 25.96
C LEU A 93 8.64 3.60 27.14
N PHE A 94 8.71 2.30 26.86
CA PHE A 94 8.84 1.27 27.89
C PHE A 94 10.10 1.47 28.74
N GLU A 95 11.26 1.69 28.12
CA GLU A 95 12.52 1.93 28.84
C GLU A 95 12.45 3.16 29.74
N PHE A 96 11.72 4.19 29.31
CA PHE A 96 11.51 5.40 30.10
C PHE A 96 10.59 5.15 31.30
N TYR A 97 9.39 4.60 31.06
CA TYR A 97 8.36 4.43 32.09
C TYR A 97 8.65 3.26 33.06
N SER A 98 9.47 2.29 32.66
CA SER A 98 9.98 1.25 33.57
C SER A 98 10.88 1.80 34.67
N LYS A 99 11.58 2.91 34.39
CA LYS A 99 12.46 3.61 35.37
C LYS A 99 11.75 4.78 36.04
N ASN A 100 10.66 5.27 35.44
CA ASN A 100 9.90 6.42 35.91
C ASN A 100 8.41 6.03 35.99
N PRO A 101 8.00 5.34 37.07
CA PRO A 101 6.62 4.88 37.22
C PRO A 101 5.62 6.02 37.10
N VAL A 102 4.53 5.73 36.41
CA VAL A 102 3.45 6.69 36.17
C VAL A 102 2.69 6.98 37.47
N GLU A 103 2.24 8.22 37.65
CA GLU A 103 1.44 8.60 38.81
C GLU A 103 0.11 7.82 38.89
N PRO A 104 -0.39 7.52 40.10
CA PRO A 104 -1.68 6.87 40.27
C PRO A 104 -2.82 7.63 39.59
N GLY A 105 -3.72 6.91 38.92
CA GLY A 105 -4.90 7.49 38.26
C GLY A 105 -4.72 7.80 36.77
N ILE A 106 -3.52 7.64 36.22
CA ILE A 106 -3.30 7.68 34.77
C ILE A 106 -3.56 6.28 34.18
N ALA A 107 -4.35 6.21 33.11
CA ALA A 107 -4.57 4.98 32.37
C ALA A 107 -3.26 4.53 31.71
N VAL A 108 -2.85 3.30 32.00
CA VAL A 108 -1.65 2.67 31.45
C VAL A 108 -2.03 1.37 30.76
N ASP A 109 -1.21 0.94 29.82
CA ASP A 109 -1.27 -0.41 29.28
C ASP A 109 -0.75 -1.46 30.27
N GLU A 110 -0.73 -2.71 29.84
CA GLU A 110 -0.29 -3.86 30.66
C GLU A 110 1.19 -3.77 31.09
N GLN A 111 1.99 -2.87 30.50
CA GLN A 111 3.40 -2.69 30.81
C GLN A 111 3.68 -1.41 31.61
N GLY A 112 2.63 -0.68 32.00
CA GLY A 112 2.75 0.57 32.76
C GLY A 112 3.09 1.79 31.89
N VAL A 113 2.98 1.69 30.57
CA VAL A 113 3.14 2.84 29.66
C VAL A 113 1.80 3.57 29.56
N PRO A 114 1.73 4.92 29.70
CA PRO A 114 0.48 5.66 29.58
C PRO A 114 -0.22 5.37 28.24
N SER A 115 -1.52 5.05 28.29
CA SER A 115 -2.29 4.66 27.11
C SER A 115 -2.31 5.76 26.02
N GLU A 116 -2.25 7.03 26.42
CA GLU A 116 -2.09 8.17 25.50
C GLU A 116 -0.79 8.07 24.69
N LYS A 117 0.33 7.70 25.32
CA LYS A 117 1.62 7.54 24.63
C LYS A 117 1.63 6.35 23.68
N VAL A 118 0.97 5.25 24.05
CA VAL A 118 0.75 4.12 23.14
C VAL A 118 -0.12 4.54 21.95
N SER A 119 -1.14 5.37 22.19
CA SER A 119 -1.98 5.94 21.12
C SER A 119 -1.20 6.86 20.19
N GLU A 120 -0.28 7.68 20.71
CA GLU A 120 0.63 8.51 19.91
C GLU A 120 1.51 7.65 18.98
N VAL A 121 2.08 6.54 19.48
CA VAL A 121 2.85 5.60 18.64
C VAL A 121 1.96 5.00 17.55
N SER A 122 0.75 4.57 17.91
CA SER A 122 -0.20 4.01 16.96
C SER A 122 -0.57 5.01 15.87
N LYS A 123 -0.75 6.29 16.23
CA LYS A 123 -0.99 7.37 15.27
C LYS A 123 0.20 7.57 14.33
N LYS A 124 1.44 7.50 14.83
CA LYS A 124 2.64 7.57 13.97
C LYS A 124 2.68 6.43 12.96
N VAL A 125 2.38 5.20 13.40
CA VAL A 125 2.31 4.03 12.52
C VAL A 125 1.24 4.23 11.45
N GLN A 126 0.04 4.69 11.83
CA GLN A 126 -1.05 4.96 10.87
C GLN A 126 -0.70 6.03 9.83
N GLN A 127 0.17 6.98 10.18
CA GLN A 127 0.59 8.08 9.32
C GLN A 127 1.87 7.78 8.54
N SER A 128 2.41 6.56 8.62
CA SER A 128 3.66 6.21 7.96
C SER A 128 3.46 5.87 6.48
N ASP A 129 4.52 6.06 5.68
CA ASP A 129 4.51 5.72 4.25
C ASP A 129 4.33 4.21 4.03
N GLU A 130 4.75 3.38 4.99
CA GLU A 130 4.64 1.92 4.94
C GLU A 130 3.19 1.45 4.91
N ILE A 131 2.27 2.18 5.55
CA ILE A 131 0.84 1.92 5.39
C ILE A 131 0.40 2.14 3.93
N GLN A 132 0.91 3.18 3.27
CA GLN A 132 0.61 3.42 1.85
C GLN A 132 1.25 2.35 0.95
N TYR A 133 2.44 1.86 1.28
CA TYR A 133 3.07 0.75 0.55
C TYR A 133 2.30 -0.56 0.73
N LEU A 134 1.80 -0.83 1.93
CA LEU A 134 0.93 -1.97 2.19
C LEU A 134 -0.35 -1.89 1.35
N ILE A 135 -1.00 -0.72 1.32
CA ILE A 135 -2.17 -0.45 0.46
C ILE A 135 -1.86 -0.76 -1.00
N ALA A 136 -0.75 -0.23 -1.51
CA ALA A 136 -0.30 -0.44 -2.89
C ALA A 136 -0.11 -1.93 -3.20
N SER A 137 0.52 -2.68 -2.30
CA SER A 137 0.73 -4.12 -2.45
C SER A 137 -0.59 -4.90 -2.39
N THR A 138 -1.52 -4.52 -1.50
CA THR A 138 -2.86 -5.14 -1.46
C THR A 138 -3.61 -4.92 -2.78
N ILE A 139 -3.62 -3.70 -3.31
CA ILE A 139 -4.24 -3.41 -4.62
C ILE A 139 -3.59 -4.24 -5.73
N LYS A 140 -2.25 -4.34 -5.73
CA LYS A 140 -1.49 -5.17 -6.68
C LYS A 140 -1.90 -6.64 -6.62
N VAL A 141 -2.02 -7.21 -5.41
CA VAL A 141 -2.47 -8.60 -5.20
C VAL A 141 -3.89 -8.78 -5.75
N GLN A 142 -4.82 -7.88 -5.40
CA GLN A 142 -6.21 -7.95 -5.88
C GLN A 142 -6.30 -7.84 -7.41
N TYR A 143 -5.50 -6.97 -8.03
CA TYR A 143 -5.41 -6.87 -9.48
C TYR A 143 -4.91 -8.17 -10.13
N ILE A 144 -3.83 -8.76 -9.60
CA ILE A 144 -3.32 -10.05 -10.08
C ILE A 144 -4.38 -11.15 -9.92
N GLN A 145 -5.05 -11.23 -8.77
CA GLN A 145 -6.10 -12.20 -8.50
C GLN A 145 -7.28 -12.07 -9.45
N ALA A 146 -7.71 -10.84 -9.73
CA ALA A 146 -8.77 -10.58 -10.70
C ALA A 146 -8.41 -11.11 -12.09
N ASN A 147 -7.17 -10.88 -12.55
CA ASN A 147 -6.69 -11.39 -13.83
C ASN A 147 -6.58 -12.92 -13.85
N ILE A 148 -6.08 -13.55 -12.78
CA ILE A 148 -6.04 -15.02 -12.65
C ILE A 148 -7.46 -15.60 -12.74
N ASN A 149 -8.39 -15.06 -11.95
CA ASN A 149 -9.76 -15.54 -11.90
C ASN A 149 -10.48 -15.34 -13.24
N TYR A 150 -10.19 -14.25 -13.94
CA TYR A 150 -10.67 -14.00 -15.30
C TYR A 150 -10.14 -15.04 -16.29
N ILE A 151 -8.83 -15.32 -16.30
CA ILE A 151 -8.22 -16.36 -17.16
C ILE A 151 -8.83 -17.74 -16.89
N LEU A 152 -9.18 -18.01 -15.63
CA LEU A 152 -9.83 -19.24 -15.18
C LEU A 152 -11.34 -19.28 -15.50
N GLY A 153 -11.93 -18.19 -16.00
CA GLY A 153 -13.36 -18.10 -16.30
C GLY A 153 -14.26 -18.07 -15.06
N ARG A 154 -13.79 -17.53 -13.93
CA ARG A 154 -14.57 -17.41 -12.70
C ARG A 154 -15.45 -16.16 -12.73
N ASN A 155 -16.70 -16.31 -12.27
CA ASN A 155 -17.66 -15.19 -12.20
C ASN A 155 -17.29 -14.14 -11.14
N ASN A 156 -16.68 -14.59 -10.04
CA ASN A 156 -16.17 -13.69 -8.99
C ASN A 156 -14.67 -13.51 -9.21
N LEU A 157 -14.28 -12.28 -9.56
CA LEU A 157 -12.89 -11.94 -9.83
C LEU A 157 -12.06 -11.75 -8.56
N LEU A 158 -12.70 -11.50 -7.41
CA LEU A 158 -12.02 -11.45 -6.11
C LEU A 158 -12.53 -12.57 -5.21
N SER A 159 -11.60 -13.24 -4.53
CA SER A 159 -11.90 -14.29 -3.55
C SER A 159 -12.22 -13.74 -2.16
N THR A 160 -11.60 -12.63 -1.77
CA THR A 160 -11.74 -11.91 -0.48
C THR A 160 -11.24 -10.46 -0.64
N GLY A 161 -11.69 -9.52 0.21
CA GLY A 161 -11.13 -8.16 0.26
C GLY A 161 -11.78 -7.11 -0.65
N SER A 162 -12.96 -7.39 -1.22
CA SER A 162 -13.75 -6.44 -2.02
C SER A 162 -14.11 -5.17 -1.27
N GLU A 163 -14.28 -5.27 0.05
CA GLU A 163 -14.59 -4.19 0.95
C GLU A 163 -13.48 -3.13 0.94
N VAL A 164 -12.21 -3.53 0.91
CA VAL A 164 -11.06 -2.60 0.87
C VAL A 164 -11.13 -1.74 -0.39
N LEU A 165 -11.39 -2.35 -1.54
CA LEU A 165 -11.50 -1.67 -2.82
C LEU A 165 -12.70 -0.70 -2.84
N TYR A 166 -13.84 -1.13 -2.29
CA TYR A 166 -15.04 -0.31 -2.12
C TYR A 166 -14.77 0.93 -1.25
N TYR A 167 -14.13 0.75 -0.10
CA TYR A 167 -13.86 1.86 0.81
C TYR A 167 -12.83 2.86 0.23
N LEU A 168 -11.83 2.36 -0.50
CA LEU A 168 -10.90 3.23 -1.22
C LEU A 168 -11.61 3.99 -2.35
N LYS A 169 -12.54 3.35 -3.07
CA LYS A 169 -13.33 3.95 -4.16
C LYS A 169 -14.22 5.09 -3.67
N TYR A 170 -15.03 4.83 -2.65
CA TYR A 170 -16.07 5.78 -2.23
C TYR A 170 -15.67 6.64 -1.04
N PHE A 171 -14.78 6.21 -0.17
CA PHE A 171 -14.46 7.01 1.02
C PHE A 171 -13.06 7.59 0.99
N ASN A 172 -12.27 7.27 -0.05
CA ASN A 172 -10.82 7.48 -0.06
C ASN A 172 -10.21 7.03 1.28
N ALA A 173 -10.78 5.98 1.87
CA ALA A 173 -10.47 5.56 3.21
C ALA A 173 -9.81 4.21 3.12
N PHE A 174 -8.59 4.13 3.65
CA PHE A 174 -8.02 2.82 3.85
C PHE A 174 -8.71 2.17 5.03
N THR A 175 -9.43 1.09 4.73
CA THR A 175 -10.15 0.36 5.76
C THR A 175 -9.37 -0.90 6.05
N PHE A 176 -8.52 -0.79 7.07
CA PHE A 176 -7.77 -1.92 7.58
C PHE A 176 -8.27 -2.20 8.99
N PHE A 177 -8.50 -3.48 9.26
CA PHE A 177 -8.69 -4.02 10.58
C PHE A 177 -7.62 -5.08 10.75
N TYR A 178 -6.40 -4.61 10.97
CA TYR A 178 -5.29 -5.51 11.21
C TYR A 178 -4.88 -5.41 12.65
N TYR A 179 -5.00 -6.56 13.30
CA TYR A 179 -4.45 -6.78 14.61
C TYR A 179 -2.97 -7.06 14.47
N PHE A 180 -2.16 -6.09 14.85
CA PHE A 180 -0.74 -6.32 14.99
C PHE A 180 -0.50 -6.82 16.41
N LYS A 181 -0.08 -8.07 16.51
CA LYS A 181 0.47 -8.62 17.74
C LYS A 181 1.98 -8.52 17.66
N VAL A 182 2.54 -7.61 18.44
CA VAL A 182 3.96 -7.32 18.48
C VAL A 182 4.57 -8.07 19.65
N PHE A 183 5.50 -8.98 19.36
CA PHE A 183 6.28 -9.67 20.40
C PHE A 183 7.53 -8.86 20.70
N ILE A 184 7.63 -8.35 21.92
CA ILE A 184 8.79 -7.56 22.35
C ILE A 184 9.73 -8.53 23.08
N SER A 185 10.69 -9.08 22.33
CA SER A 185 11.60 -10.13 22.80
C SER A 185 12.38 -9.75 24.06
N GLN A 186 12.70 -8.46 24.23
CA GLN A 186 13.42 -7.95 25.41
C GLN A 186 12.61 -8.05 26.70
N ILE A 187 11.28 -8.06 26.62
CA ILE A 187 10.37 -8.13 27.78
C ILE A 187 9.60 -9.45 27.85
N ASN A 188 9.76 -10.32 26.85
CA ASN A 188 9.05 -11.62 26.73
C ASN A 188 7.52 -11.49 26.86
N THR A 189 6.96 -10.37 26.39
CA THR A 189 5.51 -10.11 26.38
C THR A 189 5.04 -9.80 24.97
N SER A 190 3.72 -9.89 24.77
CA SER A 190 3.08 -9.49 23.52
C SER A 190 2.18 -8.28 23.75
N VAL A 191 2.38 -7.22 22.97
CA VAL A 191 1.45 -6.09 22.89
C VAL A 191 0.55 -6.33 21.68
N SER A 192 -0.76 -6.29 21.88
CA SER A 192 -1.74 -6.38 20.81
C SER A 192 -2.34 -5.00 20.58
N TYR A 193 -2.32 -4.54 19.33
CA TYR A 193 -3.00 -3.30 18.96
C TYR A 193 -3.76 -3.46 17.65
N GLU A 194 -4.89 -2.77 17.58
CA GLU A 194 -5.72 -2.72 16.39
C GLU A 194 -5.35 -1.48 15.59
N LEU A 195 -4.88 -1.65 14.35
CA LEU A 195 -4.90 -0.53 13.40
C LEU A 195 -6.35 -0.40 12.92
N ASN A 196 -7.21 0.19 13.76
CA ASN A 196 -8.58 0.49 13.40
C ASN A 196 -8.61 1.80 12.59
N LEU A 197 -8.40 1.68 11.29
CA LEU A 197 -8.66 2.77 10.36
C LEU A 197 -10.15 2.75 9.98
N ASN A 198 -10.98 2.90 11.02
CA ASN A 198 -12.37 3.32 11.01
C ASN A 198 -13.39 2.49 10.19
N PHE A 199 -13.27 1.16 10.14
CA PHE A 199 -14.22 0.27 9.45
C PHE A 199 -15.66 0.43 9.96
N TYR A 200 -15.85 0.58 11.27
CA TYR A 200 -17.18 0.67 11.90
C TYR A 200 -18.01 1.87 11.45
N THR A 201 -17.37 2.96 11.01
CA THR A 201 -18.10 4.12 10.50
C THR A 201 -18.56 3.90 9.06
N TYR A 202 -17.82 3.12 8.26
CA TYR A 202 -18.15 2.93 6.85
C TYR A 202 -19.09 1.77 6.56
N GLY A 203 -19.08 0.72 7.38
CA GLY A 203 -19.94 -0.45 7.20
C GLY A 203 -21.44 -0.13 7.16
N GLY A 204 -21.87 0.92 7.87
CA GLY A 204 -23.26 1.40 7.86
C GLY A 204 -23.68 2.11 6.56
N PHE A 205 -22.75 2.39 5.65
CA PHE A 205 -23.02 3.02 4.35
C PHE A 205 -22.92 2.03 3.18
N VAL A 206 -22.75 0.74 3.47
CA VAL A 206 -22.75 -0.30 2.45
C VAL A 206 -24.19 -0.69 2.15
N PRO A 207 -24.65 -0.60 0.89
CA PRO A 207 -25.98 -1.08 0.51
C PRO A 207 -26.14 -2.55 0.86
N ILE A 208 -27.30 -2.93 1.37
CA ILE A 208 -27.66 -4.34 1.62
C ILE A 208 -28.50 -4.83 0.44
N ASN A 209 -28.17 -6.00 -0.10
CA ASN A 209 -28.98 -6.65 -1.10
C ASN A 209 -30.35 -7.00 -0.50
N PRO A 210 -31.47 -6.46 -1.02
CA PRO A 210 -32.78 -6.69 -0.45
C PRO A 210 -33.25 -8.15 -0.56
N ASP A 211 -32.72 -8.92 -1.53
CA ASP A 211 -33.11 -10.30 -1.76
C ASP A 211 -32.34 -11.29 -0.87
N THR A 212 -31.08 -10.98 -0.54
CA THR A 212 -30.22 -11.91 0.23
C THR A 212 -29.89 -11.44 1.64
N GLY A 213 -30.03 -10.14 1.93
CA GLY A 213 -29.63 -9.54 3.20
C GLY A 213 -28.12 -9.30 3.34
N ASP A 214 -27.33 -9.57 2.29
CA ASP A 214 -25.88 -9.44 2.31
C ASP A 214 -25.41 -8.04 1.88
N ALA A 215 -24.26 -7.62 2.38
CA ALA A 215 -23.60 -6.40 1.94
C ALA A 215 -23.22 -6.44 0.45
N ASN A 216 -23.59 -5.41 -0.30
CA ASN A 216 -23.32 -5.28 -1.72
C ASN A 216 -22.25 -4.20 -1.99
N PHE A 217 -20.99 -4.63 -2.03
CA PHE A 217 -19.83 -3.78 -2.30
C PHE A 217 -19.64 -3.39 -3.77
N SER A 218 -20.57 -3.75 -4.65
CA SER A 218 -20.49 -3.42 -6.08
C SER A 218 -21.28 -2.17 -6.46
N VAL A 219 -22.05 -1.60 -5.52
CA VAL A 219 -22.98 -0.50 -5.76
C VAL A 219 -22.59 0.67 -4.88
N GLU A 220 -22.61 1.87 -5.43
CA GLU A 220 -22.34 3.12 -4.72
C GLU A 220 -23.21 3.28 -3.44
N PRO A 221 -22.67 3.87 -2.36
CA PRO A 221 -23.47 4.22 -1.19
C PRO A 221 -24.70 5.06 -1.56
N GLU A 222 -25.82 4.87 -0.86
CA GLU A 222 -27.01 5.69 -1.09
C GLU A 222 -26.75 7.18 -0.79
N ASN A 223 -27.23 8.04 -1.70
CA ASN A 223 -27.08 9.49 -1.63
C ASN A 223 -25.62 9.93 -1.44
N TYR A 224 -24.67 9.23 -2.05
CA TYR A 224 -23.25 9.42 -1.82
C TYR A 224 -22.81 10.89 -1.98
N GLU A 225 -23.08 11.51 -3.12
CA GLU A 225 -22.68 12.92 -3.35
C GLU A 225 -23.31 13.88 -2.32
N GLN A 226 -24.59 13.68 -1.99
CA GLN A 226 -25.28 14.52 -1.00
C GLN A 226 -24.68 14.35 0.40
N ASN A 227 -24.50 13.10 0.86
CA ASN A 227 -23.93 12.80 2.16
C ASN A 227 -22.47 13.24 2.28
N LEU A 228 -21.72 13.18 1.18
CA LEU A 228 -20.36 13.73 1.08
C LEU A 228 -20.37 15.25 1.26
N ASN A 229 -21.24 15.95 0.51
CA ASN A 229 -21.35 17.42 0.55
C ASN A 229 -21.89 17.94 1.89
N GLU A 230 -22.75 17.17 2.57
CA GLU A 230 -23.29 17.47 3.90
C GLU A 230 -22.33 17.10 5.04
N GLY A 231 -21.16 16.51 4.75
CA GLY A 231 -20.20 16.09 5.77
C GLY A 231 -20.69 14.93 6.66
N LYS A 232 -21.68 14.16 6.19
CA LYS A 232 -22.22 12.99 6.89
C LYS A 232 -21.32 11.77 6.78
N TYR A 233 -20.48 11.72 5.74
CA TYR A 233 -19.42 10.73 5.68
C TYR A 233 -18.19 11.16 6.47
N PRO A 234 -17.57 10.24 7.21
CA PRO A 234 -16.39 10.57 8.00
C PRO A 234 -15.24 10.98 7.08
N THR A 235 -14.50 12.00 7.50
CA THR A 235 -13.26 12.37 6.84
C THR A 235 -12.23 11.25 7.06
N PRO A 236 -11.64 10.68 6.00
CA PRO A 236 -10.61 9.66 6.16
C PRO A 236 -9.40 10.26 6.89
N LYS A 237 -8.92 9.56 7.93
CA LYS A 237 -7.71 9.96 8.66
C LYS A 237 -6.43 9.74 7.83
N VAL A 238 -6.49 8.78 6.91
CA VAL A 238 -5.43 8.42 5.96
C VAL A 238 -6.12 8.22 4.62
N ALA A 239 -5.74 9.04 3.64
CA ALA A 239 -6.25 8.95 2.27
C ALA A 239 -5.17 8.36 1.35
N PRO A 240 -5.55 7.51 0.38
CA PRO A 240 -4.63 7.07 -0.65
C PRO A 240 -4.15 8.28 -1.46
N ASN A 241 -2.88 8.25 -1.86
CA ASN A 241 -2.36 9.19 -2.83
C ASN A 241 -3.13 9.08 -4.16
N LYS A 242 -3.14 10.15 -4.97
CA LYS A 242 -3.75 10.17 -6.31
C LYS A 242 -3.39 8.95 -7.16
N ILE A 243 -2.12 8.51 -7.16
CA ILE A 243 -1.67 7.35 -7.95
C ILE A 243 -2.43 6.08 -7.56
N LEU A 244 -2.65 5.87 -6.26
CA LEU A 244 -3.40 4.74 -5.76
C LEU A 244 -4.88 4.87 -6.10
N LYS A 245 -5.43 6.09 -6.03
CA LYS A 245 -6.83 6.35 -6.36
C LYS A 245 -7.14 5.99 -7.82
N ASP A 246 -6.31 6.41 -8.76
CA ASP A 246 -6.49 6.10 -10.17
C ASP A 246 -6.46 4.57 -10.41
N LYS A 247 -5.56 3.85 -9.71
CA LYS A 247 -5.50 2.38 -9.81
C LYS A 247 -6.68 1.68 -9.15
N VAL A 248 -7.17 2.20 -8.02
CA VAL A 248 -8.38 1.72 -7.34
C VAL A 248 -9.58 1.86 -8.26
N ASP A 249 -9.71 3.00 -8.94
CA ASP A 249 -10.82 3.23 -9.87
C ASP A 249 -10.78 2.25 -11.05
N GLU A 250 -9.59 2.02 -11.63
CA GLU A 250 -9.38 1.03 -12.68
C GLU A 250 -9.77 -0.38 -12.23
N LEU A 251 -9.24 -0.83 -11.07
CA LEU A 251 -9.51 -2.16 -10.55
C LEU A 251 -10.98 -2.34 -10.15
N TYR A 252 -11.59 -1.33 -9.50
CA TYR A 252 -13.00 -1.37 -9.11
C TYR A 252 -13.90 -1.54 -10.33
N ASN A 253 -13.66 -0.76 -11.38
CA ASN A 253 -14.42 -0.88 -12.62
C ASN A 253 -14.22 -2.26 -13.25
N TYR A 254 -12.99 -2.77 -13.31
CA TYR A 254 -12.70 -4.11 -13.86
C TYR A 254 -13.38 -5.24 -13.09
N VAL A 255 -13.40 -5.18 -11.75
CA VAL A 255 -13.99 -6.24 -10.92
C VAL A 255 -15.52 -6.20 -10.94
N PHE A 256 -16.12 -5.02 -10.85
CA PHE A 256 -17.55 -4.87 -10.57
C PHE A 256 -18.40 -4.45 -11.76
N ILE A 257 -17.87 -3.60 -12.65
CA ILE A 257 -18.62 -2.99 -13.76
C ILE A 257 -18.36 -3.74 -15.06
N ASP A 258 -17.10 -3.81 -15.46
CA ASP A 258 -16.64 -4.51 -16.66
C ASP A 258 -16.36 -5.98 -16.31
N LYS A 259 -17.41 -6.70 -15.90
CA LYS A 259 -17.38 -8.16 -15.89
C LYS A 259 -17.14 -8.58 -17.34
N GLY A 260 -15.89 -8.89 -17.69
CA GLY A 260 -15.46 -9.17 -19.06
C GLY A 260 -16.34 -10.22 -19.76
N PRO A 261 -16.16 -10.42 -21.07
CA PRO A 261 -17.17 -10.95 -21.98
C PRO A 261 -18.00 -12.08 -21.36
N LYS A 262 -19.32 -11.87 -21.31
CA LYS A 262 -20.28 -12.95 -21.12
C LYS A 262 -19.96 -14.00 -22.18
N ASN A 263 -19.42 -15.13 -21.76
CA ASN A 263 -19.38 -16.30 -22.61
C ASN A 263 -20.84 -16.75 -22.78
N ASP A 264 -21.42 -16.41 -23.92
CA ASP A 264 -22.52 -17.15 -24.53
C ASP A 264 -22.01 -18.51 -25.04
#